data_AF-A0A2N8NHG8-F1
#
_entry.id   AF-A0A2N8NHG8-F1
#
_cell.length_a   1.000
_cell.length_b   1.000
_cell.length_c   1.000
_cell.angle_alpha   90.00
_cell.angle_beta   90.00
_cell.angle_gamma   90.00
#
_symmetry.space_group_name_H-M   'P 1'
#
loop_
_entity.id
_entity.type
_entity.pdbx_description
1 polymer ?
#
loop_
_entity_poly.entity_id
_entity_poly.type
_entity_poly.pdbx_seq_one_letter_code
_entity_poly.pdbx_strand_id
1 'polypeptide(L)'
;MKTICFYFQIHQPFRLRRYRFFDIGNNHYYYDDFQNEEIFHRISEKCYLPANRAIMEMIRKSGGKFKVAFSISGTALEQMEIYAPEVIDSFRELAGLGCVEFLAETYAHSLSSLGDAEEFKAQVRMHTEKIQSLFNVTPKVFRNTELIYSDDISELVYDLGFEGMLTEGAKHVLGWKSPNYVYASAIRPQLKLLLKNDRFSEDLSIRFDDHTWTEYPLTADKYISAIAATAEGEKVVNAFMNYEVLGSMHAADTGIFDFFKALPQYAERNDITFSLPSEIFAQMNPVDSISSPYPMSWVDEEKDCSSWLGNVLQQEAFKKIYGIGERVRLCENRRIQQDWIYLQSSDHLYYMSTKHYNLFSPYDNPYDAFNNYMNVLSDFILRVQAQFPASIENEELNSLLTTIRNQNEEISNLKKELKAASK
;
A
#
# COMPACT_ATOMS: atom_id res chain seq x y z
N MET A 1 -21.08 -14.10 -16.30
CA MET A 1 -19.97 -13.39 -16.98
C MET A 1 -18.75 -13.42 -16.07
N LYS A 2 -17.54 -13.53 -16.60
CA LYS A 2 -16.31 -13.34 -15.81
C LYS A 2 -15.93 -11.87 -15.79
N THR A 3 -15.19 -11.44 -14.78
CA THR A 3 -14.73 -10.06 -14.66
C THR A 3 -13.27 -10.00 -14.20
N ILE A 4 -12.54 -9.03 -14.71
CA ILE A 4 -11.17 -8.73 -14.34
C ILE A 4 -11.17 -7.53 -13.40
N CYS A 5 -10.55 -7.69 -12.25
CA CYS A 5 -10.30 -6.62 -11.29
C CYS A 5 -8.83 -6.22 -11.38
N PHE A 6 -8.53 -5.18 -12.15
CA PHE A 6 -7.20 -4.58 -12.16
C PHE A 6 -7.06 -3.56 -11.04
N TYR A 7 -6.00 -3.69 -10.26
CA TYR A 7 -5.65 -2.71 -9.25
C TYR A 7 -4.14 -2.54 -9.17
N PHE A 8 -3.71 -1.29 -9.11
CA PHE A 8 -2.29 -0.93 -9.14
C PHE A 8 -1.86 -0.31 -7.81
N GLN A 9 -0.63 -0.62 -7.39
CA GLN A 9 0.06 0.11 -6.32
C GLN A 9 0.94 1.21 -6.92
N ILE A 10 0.92 2.38 -6.28
CA ILE A 10 1.86 3.48 -6.50
C ILE A 10 2.46 3.86 -5.15
N HIS A 11 3.76 3.65 -5.01
CA HIS A 11 4.48 3.99 -3.81
C HIS A 11 5.87 4.54 -4.13
N GLN A 12 6.27 5.57 -3.40
CA GLN A 12 7.63 6.07 -3.36
C GLN A 12 7.96 6.48 -1.91
N PRO A 13 9.07 6.01 -1.33
CA PRO A 13 9.54 6.47 -0.03
C PRO A 13 10.23 7.83 -0.15
N PHE A 14 10.33 8.56 0.96
CA PHE A 14 11.32 9.63 1.10
C PHE A 14 12.67 9.02 1.45
N ARG A 15 13.57 8.98 0.47
CA ARG A 15 14.90 8.39 0.64
C ARG A 15 15.71 9.21 1.63
N LEU A 16 16.43 8.51 2.50
CA LEU A 16 17.29 9.12 3.49
C LEU A 16 18.62 9.49 2.85
N ARG A 17 19.11 10.70 3.14
CA ARG A 17 20.50 11.05 2.85
C ARG A 17 21.44 10.14 3.65
N ARG A 18 22.70 10.10 3.22
CA ARG A 18 23.74 9.48 4.03
C ARG A 18 23.87 10.22 5.37
N TYR A 19 23.60 9.53 6.46
CA TYR A 19 23.51 10.05 7.82
C TYR A 19 24.46 9.28 8.73
N ARG A 20 25.50 9.96 9.20
CA ARG A 20 26.62 9.36 9.96
C ARG A 20 26.41 9.55 11.45
N PHE A 21 27.17 8.81 12.24
CA PHE A 21 27.16 8.92 13.70
C PHE A 21 27.35 10.36 14.21
N PHE A 22 28.22 11.14 13.57
CA PHE A 22 28.49 12.53 13.96
C PHE A 22 27.34 13.51 13.62
N ASP A 23 26.39 13.12 12.76
CA ASP A 23 25.21 13.94 12.48
C ASP A 23 24.22 13.90 13.66
N ILE A 24 24.24 12.83 14.47
CA ILE A 24 23.32 12.62 15.60
C ILE A 24 23.47 13.77 16.62
N GLY A 25 22.35 14.42 16.95
CA GLY A 25 22.26 15.57 17.83
C GLY A 25 22.66 16.91 17.19
N ASN A 26 23.22 16.89 15.97
CA ASN A 26 23.76 18.08 15.30
C ASN A 26 22.99 18.47 14.03
N ASN A 27 22.39 17.50 13.33
CA ASN A 27 21.67 17.75 12.08
C ASN A 27 20.37 16.94 12.03
N HIS A 28 19.23 17.63 12.10
CA HIS A 28 17.91 17.00 12.17
C HIS A 28 17.21 16.83 10.81
N TYR A 29 17.92 17.07 9.71
CA TYR A 29 17.40 16.89 8.37
C TYR A 29 17.89 15.57 7.78
N TYR A 30 16.96 14.71 7.36
CA TYR A 30 17.24 13.29 7.06
C TYR A 30 17.14 12.90 5.59
N TYR A 31 16.51 13.71 4.75
CA TYR A 31 16.09 13.29 3.42
C TYR A 31 17.08 13.70 2.33
N ASP A 32 17.12 12.93 1.25
CA ASP A 32 17.87 13.27 0.03
C ASP A 32 16.92 13.89 -0.99
N ASP A 33 16.65 15.20 -0.85
CA ASP A 33 15.70 15.91 -1.72
C ASP A 33 16.09 15.79 -3.21
N PHE A 34 17.38 15.83 -3.52
CA PHE A 34 17.85 15.73 -4.91
C PHE A 34 17.52 14.36 -5.51
N GLN A 35 17.83 13.27 -4.81
CA GLN A 35 17.48 11.94 -5.31
C GLN A 35 15.97 11.71 -5.35
N ASN A 36 15.23 12.20 -4.36
CA ASN A 36 13.78 12.08 -4.35
C ASN A 36 13.15 12.82 -5.54
N GLU A 37 13.54 14.07 -5.78
CA GLU A 37 13.07 14.87 -6.91
C GLU A 37 13.44 14.23 -8.27
N GLU A 38 14.71 13.86 -8.47
CA GLU A 38 15.18 13.27 -9.72
C GLU A 38 14.44 11.97 -10.05
N ILE A 39 14.32 11.07 -9.07
CA ILE A 39 13.63 9.79 -9.26
C ILE A 39 12.15 10.03 -9.54
N PHE A 40 11.51 10.94 -8.80
CA PHE A 40 10.08 11.20 -8.93
C PHE A 40 9.72 11.81 -10.29
N HIS A 41 10.52 12.76 -10.79
CA HIS A 41 10.33 13.29 -12.15
C HIS A 41 10.50 12.20 -13.20
N ARG A 42 11.58 11.42 -13.11
CA ARG A 42 11.86 10.35 -14.08
C ARG A 42 10.75 9.32 -14.15
N ILE A 43 10.22 8.87 -13.01
CA ILE A 43 9.13 7.89 -12.99
C ILE A 43 7.79 8.51 -13.44
N SER A 44 7.56 9.78 -13.14
CA SER A 44 6.35 10.50 -13.60
C SER A 44 6.31 10.61 -15.12
N GLU A 45 7.44 10.95 -15.75
CA GLU A 45 7.55 11.08 -17.21
C GLU A 45 7.48 9.73 -17.94
N LYS A 46 8.12 8.69 -17.39
CA LYS A 46 8.19 7.36 -18.04
C LYS A 46 6.98 6.49 -17.78
N CYS A 47 6.39 6.60 -16.58
CA CYS A 47 5.30 5.74 -16.13
C CYS A 47 4.01 6.51 -15.91
N TYR A 48 3.90 7.32 -14.86
CA TYR A 48 2.60 7.79 -14.36
C TYR A 48 1.80 8.58 -15.40
N LEU A 49 2.42 9.56 -16.07
CA LEU A 49 1.73 10.38 -17.06
C LEU A 49 1.36 9.60 -18.34
N PRO A 50 2.28 8.83 -18.98
CA PRO A 50 1.92 7.96 -20.10
C PRO A 50 0.86 6.91 -19.75
N ALA A 51 0.96 6.30 -18.57
CA ALA A 51 0.05 5.27 -18.12
C ALA A 51 -1.35 5.84 -17.85
N ASN A 52 -1.46 6.99 -17.17
CA ASN A 52 -2.76 7.65 -16.98
C ASN A 52 -3.42 8.02 -18.32
N ARG A 53 -2.64 8.48 -19.31
CA ARG A 53 -3.13 8.71 -20.67
C ARG A 53 -3.63 7.43 -21.35
N ALA A 54 -2.92 6.32 -21.21
CA ALA A 54 -3.33 5.04 -21.77
C ALA A 54 -4.62 4.51 -21.12
N ILE A 55 -4.73 4.59 -19.80
CA ILE A 55 -5.94 4.22 -19.05
C ILE A 55 -7.13 5.09 -19.48
N MET A 56 -6.94 6.41 -19.58
CA MET A 56 -7.94 7.35 -20.08
C MET A 56 -8.43 6.98 -21.49
N GLU A 57 -7.51 6.62 -22.39
CA GLU A 57 -7.83 6.18 -23.75
C GLU A 57 -8.64 4.87 -23.74
N MET A 58 -8.26 3.90 -22.91
CA MET A 58 -8.97 2.63 -22.76
C MET A 58 -10.40 2.82 -22.24
N ILE A 59 -10.58 3.65 -21.22
CA ILE A 59 -11.90 3.98 -20.66
C ILE A 59 -12.78 4.63 -21.74
N ARG A 60 -12.26 5.64 -22.44
CA ARG A 60 -13.02 6.35 -23.48
C ARG A 60 -13.37 5.45 -24.67
N LYS A 61 -12.41 4.70 -25.21
CA LYS A 61 -12.64 3.81 -26.37
C LYS A 61 -13.59 2.67 -26.06
N SER A 62 -13.58 2.16 -24.83
CA SER A 62 -14.50 1.11 -24.39
C SER A 62 -15.88 1.61 -23.99
N GLY A 63 -16.13 2.93 -24.04
CA GLY A 63 -17.40 3.53 -23.60
C GLY A 63 -17.65 3.37 -22.10
N GLY A 64 -16.58 3.38 -21.28
CA GLY A 64 -16.65 3.22 -19.82
C GLY A 64 -16.74 1.77 -19.34
N LYS A 65 -16.55 0.78 -20.22
CA LYS A 65 -16.54 -0.64 -19.82
C LYS A 65 -15.23 -1.05 -19.14
N PHE A 66 -14.10 -0.44 -19.52
CA PHE A 66 -12.84 -0.66 -18.83
C PHE A 66 -12.83 0.10 -17.50
N LYS A 67 -12.42 -0.59 -16.43
CA LYS A 67 -12.39 -0.08 -15.06
C LYS A 67 -11.12 -0.54 -14.36
N VAL A 68 -10.62 0.27 -13.43
CA VAL A 68 -9.34 0.02 -12.75
C VAL A 68 -9.34 0.70 -11.37
N ALA A 69 -8.61 0.13 -10.41
CA ALA A 69 -8.40 0.75 -9.10
C ALA A 69 -6.92 1.13 -8.85
N PHE A 70 -6.71 2.13 -8.00
CA PHE A 70 -5.38 2.59 -7.60
C PHE A 70 -5.26 2.66 -6.07
N SER A 71 -4.21 2.03 -5.53
CA SER A 71 -3.69 2.29 -4.19
C SER A 71 -2.49 3.22 -4.34
N ILE A 72 -2.58 4.44 -3.82
CA ILE A 72 -1.50 5.43 -3.89
C ILE A 72 -1.14 5.82 -2.46
N SER A 73 0.05 5.46 -2.00
CA SER A 73 0.47 5.77 -0.63
C SER A 73 0.48 7.28 -0.37
N GLY A 74 0.30 7.66 0.90
CA GLY A 74 0.32 9.08 1.30
C GLY A 74 1.64 9.76 0.97
N THR A 75 2.77 9.08 1.18
CA THR A 75 4.09 9.60 0.81
C THR A 75 4.24 9.80 -0.70
N ALA A 76 3.68 8.91 -1.53
CA ALA A 76 3.67 9.12 -2.97
C ALA A 76 2.80 10.33 -3.35
N LEU A 77 1.62 10.50 -2.74
CA LEU A 77 0.76 11.67 -2.98
C LEU A 77 1.46 12.97 -2.62
N GLU A 78 2.17 13.03 -1.49
CA GLU A 78 2.94 14.22 -1.10
C GLU A 78 4.09 14.48 -2.08
N GLN A 79 4.81 13.45 -2.52
CA GLN A 79 5.86 13.63 -3.53
C GLN A 79 5.28 14.09 -4.87
N MET A 80 4.07 13.65 -5.26
CA MET A 80 3.39 14.21 -6.43
C MET A 80 3.09 15.70 -6.23
N GLU A 81 2.60 16.13 -5.06
CA GLU A 81 2.33 17.55 -4.81
C GLU A 81 3.59 18.41 -4.87
N ILE A 82 4.72 17.88 -4.40
CA ILE A 82 5.98 18.62 -4.32
C ILE A 82 6.68 18.64 -5.69
N TYR A 83 6.79 17.49 -6.36
CA TYR A 83 7.67 17.32 -7.52
C TYR A 83 6.92 17.22 -8.86
N ALA A 84 5.69 16.69 -8.91
CA ALA A 84 4.98 16.49 -10.18
C ALA A 84 3.45 16.66 -10.04
N PRO A 85 2.96 17.87 -9.71
CA PRO A 85 1.54 18.10 -9.44
C PRO A 85 0.62 17.76 -10.63
N GLU A 86 1.13 17.79 -11.85
CA GLU A 86 0.44 17.35 -13.07
C GLU A 86 0.01 15.87 -13.03
N VAL A 87 0.69 15.03 -12.23
CA VAL A 87 0.29 13.64 -12.02
C VAL A 87 -1.02 13.59 -11.23
N ILE A 88 -1.18 14.42 -10.20
CA ILE A 88 -2.42 14.52 -9.42
C ILE A 88 -3.55 15.00 -10.32
N ASP A 89 -3.31 16.01 -11.15
CA ASP A 89 -4.32 16.52 -12.08
C ASP A 89 -4.77 15.43 -13.07
N SER A 90 -3.84 14.61 -13.58
CA SER A 90 -4.19 13.48 -14.43
C SER A 90 -5.02 12.39 -13.70
N PHE A 91 -4.77 12.15 -12.41
CA PHE A 91 -5.60 11.27 -11.59
C PHE A 91 -6.98 11.88 -11.29
N ARG A 92 -7.09 13.19 -11.10
CA ARG A 92 -8.39 13.89 -10.97
C ARG A 92 -9.21 13.76 -12.24
N GLU A 93 -8.59 13.87 -13.41
CA GLU A 93 -9.27 13.63 -14.69
C GLU A 93 -9.79 12.20 -14.80
N LEU A 94 -8.98 11.20 -14.41
CA LEU A 94 -9.39 9.79 -14.37
C LEU A 94 -10.55 9.56 -13.39
N ALA A 95 -10.49 10.15 -12.20
CA ALA A 95 -11.56 10.10 -11.20
C ALA A 95 -12.89 10.61 -11.77
N GLY A 96 -12.85 11.71 -12.53
CA GLY A 96 -14.00 12.33 -13.16
C GLY A 96 -14.74 11.47 -14.19
N LEU A 97 -14.15 10.36 -14.65
CA LEU A 97 -14.80 9.42 -15.58
C LEU A 97 -15.74 8.43 -14.88
N GLY A 98 -15.67 8.30 -13.56
CA GLY A 98 -16.46 7.32 -12.80
C GLY A 98 -16.12 5.85 -13.09
N CYS A 99 -14.97 5.58 -13.74
CA CYS A 99 -14.49 4.24 -14.08
C CYS A 99 -13.22 3.86 -13.29
N VAL A 100 -12.87 4.66 -12.28
CA VAL A 100 -11.68 4.50 -11.46
C VAL A 100 -12.05 4.51 -9.98
N GLU A 101 -11.49 3.59 -9.20
CA GLU A 101 -11.62 3.55 -7.73
C GLU A 101 -10.28 3.85 -7.06
N PHE A 102 -10.26 4.73 -6.06
CA PHE A 102 -9.11 4.95 -5.20
C PHE A 102 -9.28 4.15 -3.90
N LEU A 103 -8.28 3.34 -3.59
CA LEU A 103 -8.24 2.46 -2.42
C LEU A 103 -7.60 3.19 -1.24
N ALA A 104 -7.95 2.78 -0.03
CA ALA A 104 -7.25 3.21 1.17
C ALA A 104 -6.05 2.30 1.46
N GLU A 105 -4.97 2.87 1.98
CA GLU A 105 -3.83 2.14 2.52
C GLU A 105 -3.22 2.91 3.72
N THR A 106 -2.06 2.50 4.21
CA THR A 106 -1.34 3.28 5.23
C THR A 106 -0.67 4.50 4.60
N TYR A 107 -0.65 5.63 5.30
CA TYR A 107 -0.06 6.87 4.77
C TYR A 107 1.41 6.71 4.35
N ALA A 108 2.21 6.11 5.23
CA ALA A 108 3.64 5.94 5.01
C ALA A 108 3.98 4.71 4.17
N HIS A 109 2.98 3.95 3.69
CA HIS A 109 3.20 2.59 3.23
C HIS A 109 3.96 1.76 4.28
N SER A 110 3.53 1.89 5.54
CA SER A 110 4.20 1.32 6.71
C SER A 110 3.72 -0.07 7.08
N LEU A 111 4.55 -0.76 7.87
CA LEU A 111 4.20 -2.03 8.52
C LEU A 111 3.45 -1.83 9.85
N SER A 112 2.79 -0.70 10.06
CA SER A 112 2.16 -0.34 11.35
C SER A 112 1.10 -1.35 11.78
N SER A 113 0.39 -1.96 10.81
CA SER A 113 -0.55 -3.06 11.05
C SER A 113 0.04 -4.27 11.80
N LEU A 114 1.37 -4.44 11.79
CA LEU A 114 2.08 -5.52 12.47
C LEU A 114 2.64 -5.13 13.85
N GLY A 115 2.73 -3.84 14.17
CA GLY A 115 3.54 -3.36 15.29
C GLY A 115 2.85 -2.36 16.22
N ASP A 116 1.91 -1.57 15.70
CA ASP A 116 1.20 -0.54 16.47
C ASP A 116 -0.18 -0.29 15.83
N ALA A 117 -1.22 -0.89 16.41
CA ALA A 117 -2.59 -0.81 15.90
C ALA A 117 -3.17 0.61 15.93
N GLU A 118 -2.74 1.45 16.88
CA GLU A 118 -3.22 2.84 16.97
C GLU A 118 -2.56 3.71 15.91
N GLU A 119 -1.26 3.51 15.68
CA GLU A 119 -0.55 4.13 14.56
C GLU A 119 -1.12 3.69 13.21
N PHE A 120 -1.43 2.40 13.05
CA PHE A 120 -2.09 1.88 11.86
C PHE A 120 -3.42 2.61 11.58
N LYS A 121 -4.32 2.66 12.57
CA LYS A 121 -5.59 3.39 12.44
C LYS A 121 -5.38 4.87 12.13
N ALA A 122 -4.39 5.52 12.75
CA ALA A 122 -4.08 6.93 12.51
C ALA A 122 -3.62 7.16 11.06
N GLN A 123 -2.69 6.35 10.57
CA GLN A 123 -2.21 6.44 9.19
C GLN A 123 -3.30 6.17 8.16
N VAL A 124 -4.17 5.18 8.40
CA VAL A 124 -5.29 4.89 7.47
C VAL A 124 -6.30 6.03 7.43
N ARG A 125 -6.61 6.67 8.56
CA ARG A 125 -7.48 7.86 8.60
C ARG A 125 -6.84 9.04 7.87
N MET A 126 -5.57 9.32 8.14
CA MET A 126 -4.81 10.38 7.48
C MET A 126 -4.76 10.18 5.96
N HIS A 127 -4.62 8.93 5.51
CA HIS A 127 -4.61 8.56 4.09
C HIS A 127 -5.98 8.75 3.46
N THR A 128 -7.03 8.28 4.11
CA THR A 128 -8.42 8.43 3.69
C THR A 128 -8.79 9.91 3.51
N GLU A 129 -8.41 10.76 4.47
CA GLU A 129 -8.59 12.21 4.40
C GLU A 129 -7.82 12.83 3.23
N LYS A 130 -6.58 12.37 2.98
CA LYS A 130 -5.76 12.84 1.86
C LYS A 130 -6.40 12.51 0.51
N ILE A 131 -6.86 11.26 0.32
CA ILE A 131 -7.58 10.84 -0.90
C ILE A 131 -8.84 11.68 -1.10
N GLN A 132 -9.64 11.89 -0.05
CA GLN A 132 -10.84 12.73 -0.12
C GLN A 132 -10.48 14.17 -0.50
N SER A 133 -9.41 14.73 0.07
CA SER A 133 -9.00 16.10 -0.23
C SER A 133 -8.52 16.29 -1.67
N LEU A 134 -7.82 15.30 -2.24
CA LEU A 134 -7.23 15.41 -3.58
C LEU A 134 -8.20 15.05 -4.70
N PHE A 135 -9.02 14.01 -4.49
CA PHE A 135 -9.83 13.39 -5.54
C PHE A 135 -11.34 13.49 -5.29
N ASN A 136 -11.76 14.04 -4.14
CA ASN A 136 -13.16 14.10 -3.72
C ASN A 136 -13.85 12.72 -3.65
N VAL A 137 -13.08 11.69 -3.30
CA VAL A 137 -13.53 10.29 -3.18
C VAL A 137 -13.26 9.81 -1.76
N THR A 138 -14.23 9.13 -1.16
CA THR A 138 -14.03 8.38 0.08
C THR A 138 -13.77 6.92 -0.28
N PRO A 139 -12.56 6.37 -0.03
CA PRO A 139 -12.27 4.96 -0.25
C PRO A 139 -13.20 4.04 0.53
N LYS A 140 -13.65 2.96 -0.11
CA LYS A 140 -14.51 1.92 0.52
C LYS A 140 -13.80 0.59 0.71
N VAL A 141 -12.73 0.39 -0.06
CA VAL A 141 -11.95 -0.84 -0.08
C VAL A 141 -10.55 -0.55 0.42
N PHE A 142 -10.06 -1.42 1.29
CA PHE A 142 -8.74 -1.31 1.88
C PHE A 142 -7.75 -2.22 1.17
N ARG A 143 -6.55 -1.70 0.91
CA ARG A 143 -5.39 -2.46 0.47
C ARG A 143 -4.28 -2.15 1.44
N ASN A 144 -3.90 -3.12 2.27
CA ASN A 144 -2.81 -2.88 3.21
C ASN A 144 -1.47 -2.81 2.48
N THR A 145 -0.50 -2.16 3.11
CA THR A 145 0.90 -2.19 2.71
C THR A 145 1.31 -3.62 2.39
N GLU A 146 1.89 -3.82 1.20
CA GLU A 146 2.37 -5.12 0.74
C GLU A 146 1.31 -6.23 0.81
N LEU A 147 0.03 -5.89 0.56
CA LEU A 147 -1.09 -6.85 0.64
C LEU A 147 -1.15 -7.62 1.97
N ILE A 148 -0.57 -7.06 3.04
CA ILE A 148 -0.42 -7.74 4.32
C ILE A 148 -1.79 -8.01 4.92
N TYR A 149 -2.04 -9.27 5.26
CA TYR A 149 -3.27 -9.72 5.89
C TYR A 149 -3.00 -10.73 6.99
N SER A 150 -3.76 -10.59 8.08
CA SER A 150 -4.00 -11.62 9.08
C SER A 150 -5.44 -11.46 9.56
N ASP A 151 -5.92 -12.43 10.32
CA ASP A 151 -7.24 -12.32 10.95
C ASP A 151 -7.31 -11.05 11.81
N ASP A 152 -6.33 -10.78 12.68
CA ASP A 152 -6.27 -9.56 13.51
C ASP A 152 -6.35 -8.26 12.68
N ILE A 153 -5.63 -8.19 11.56
CA ILE A 153 -5.66 -7.01 10.68
C ILE A 153 -7.05 -6.85 10.04
N SER A 154 -7.72 -7.95 9.70
CA SER A 154 -9.08 -7.92 9.15
C SER A 154 -10.08 -7.32 10.14
N GLU A 155 -9.91 -7.55 11.45
CA GLU A 155 -10.72 -6.89 12.48
C GLU A 155 -10.48 -5.39 12.53
N LEU A 156 -9.21 -4.95 12.53
CA LEU A 156 -8.87 -3.54 12.53
C LEU A 156 -9.42 -2.81 11.30
N VAL A 157 -9.34 -3.43 10.13
CA VAL A 157 -9.86 -2.88 8.86
C VAL A 157 -11.38 -2.80 8.88
N TYR A 158 -12.06 -3.81 9.40
CA TYR A 158 -13.52 -3.79 9.54
C TYR A 158 -13.98 -2.68 10.50
N ASP A 159 -13.31 -2.52 11.64
CA ASP A 159 -13.63 -1.49 12.64
C ASP A 159 -13.40 -0.07 12.11
N LEU A 160 -12.52 0.10 11.11
CA LEU A 160 -12.33 1.36 10.39
C LEU A 160 -13.45 1.66 9.37
N GLY A 161 -14.37 0.71 9.14
CA GLY A 161 -15.57 0.91 8.33
C GLY A 161 -15.42 0.53 6.85
N PHE A 162 -14.38 -0.22 6.48
CA PHE A 162 -14.20 -0.68 5.10
C PHE A 162 -15.13 -1.85 4.75
N GLU A 163 -15.62 -1.85 3.52
CA GLU A 163 -16.56 -2.86 3.00
C GLU A 163 -15.83 -4.15 2.58
N GLY A 164 -14.56 -4.04 2.21
CA GLY A 164 -13.74 -5.17 1.84
C GLY A 164 -12.25 -4.84 1.77
N MET A 165 -11.45 -5.89 1.63
CA MET A 165 -10.00 -5.83 1.65
C MET A 165 -9.38 -6.64 0.49
N LEU A 166 -8.33 -6.10 -0.11
CA LEU A 166 -7.52 -6.79 -1.11
C LEU A 166 -6.29 -7.41 -0.43
N THR A 167 -6.00 -8.69 -0.71
CA THR A 167 -4.84 -9.37 -0.14
C THR A 167 -4.28 -10.46 -1.07
N GLU A 168 -3.25 -11.17 -0.64
CA GLU A 168 -2.54 -12.20 -1.37
C GLU A 168 -3.34 -13.51 -1.48
N GLY A 169 -3.28 -14.15 -2.65
CA GLY A 169 -3.79 -15.51 -2.87
C GLY A 169 -2.77 -16.57 -2.46
N ALA A 170 -2.26 -16.49 -1.23
CA ALA A 170 -1.18 -17.34 -0.76
C ALA A 170 -1.60 -18.82 -0.78
N LYS A 171 -0.86 -19.66 -1.50
CA LYS A 171 -1.18 -21.10 -1.65
C LYS A 171 -1.30 -21.83 -0.32
N HIS A 172 -0.48 -21.46 0.67
CA HIS A 172 -0.50 -22.08 1.99
C HIS A 172 -1.75 -21.71 2.81
N VAL A 173 -2.41 -20.60 2.50
CA VAL A 173 -3.70 -20.18 3.11
C VAL A 173 -4.89 -20.71 2.31
N LEU A 174 -4.83 -20.64 0.99
CA LEU A 174 -5.89 -21.11 0.10
C LEU A 174 -6.04 -22.64 0.10
N GLY A 175 -4.93 -23.36 0.26
CA GLY A 175 -4.91 -24.81 0.08
C GLY A 175 -5.34 -25.19 -1.33
N TRP A 176 -6.52 -25.80 -1.47
CA TRP A 176 -7.11 -26.19 -2.75
C TRP A 176 -8.09 -25.15 -3.33
N LYS A 177 -8.37 -24.07 -2.58
CA LYS A 177 -9.25 -22.98 -3.00
C LYS A 177 -8.60 -22.14 -4.10
N SER A 178 -9.41 -21.53 -4.95
CA SER A 178 -8.94 -20.66 -6.04
C SER A 178 -8.97 -19.19 -5.61
N PRO A 179 -7.99 -18.35 -5.99
CA PRO A 179 -8.05 -16.91 -5.71
C PRO A 179 -9.15 -16.18 -6.52
N ASN A 180 -9.81 -16.87 -7.46
CA ASN A 180 -10.75 -16.29 -8.41
C ASN A 180 -12.21 -16.19 -7.91
N TYR A 181 -12.39 -16.16 -6.59
CA TYR A 181 -13.68 -16.01 -5.92
C TYR A 181 -13.64 -14.85 -4.93
N VAL A 182 -14.83 -14.38 -4.54
CA VAL A 182 -14.97 -13.52 -3.37
C VAL A 182 -14.98 -14.39 -2.13
N TYR A 183 -14.21 -13.99 -1.12
CA TYR A 183 -14.19 -14.63 0.20
C TYR A 183 -14.67 -13.66 1.28
N ALA A 184 -14.86 -14.16 2.49
CA ALA A 184 -15.07 -13.36 3.68
C ALA A 184 -13.91 -13.54 4.67
N SER A 185 -13.65 -12.54 5.51
CA SER A 185 -12.79 -12.78 6.70
C SER A 185 -13.46 -13.81 7.61
N ALA A 186 -12.67 -14.75 8.13
CA ALA A 186 -13.16 -15.77 9.06
C ALA A 186 -13.65 -15.17 10.39
N ILE A 187 -13.02 -14.09 10.85
CA ILE A 187 -13.37 -13.44 12.13
C ILE A 187 -14.36 -12.27 11.96
N ARG A 188 -14.42 -11.68 10.76
CA ARG A 188 -15.37 -10.63 10.37
C ARG A 188 -16.07 -10.99 9.06
N PRO A 189 -17.10 -11.87 9.07
CA PRO A 189 -17.76 -12.35 7.85
C PRO A 189 -18.40 -11.26 6.97
N GLN A 190 -18.61 -10.06 7.53
CA GLN A 190 -19.09 -8.89 6.81
C GLN A 190 -18.01 -8.24 5.93
N LEU A 191 -16.73 -8.38 6.30
CA LEU A 191 -15.60 -7.90 5.51
C LEU A 191 -15.32 -8.90 4.38
N LYS A 192 -15.53 -8.47 3.14
CA LYS A 192 -15.27 -9.30 1.96
C LYS A 192 -13.81 -9.18 1.52
N LEU A 193 -13.29 -10.25 0.92
CA LEU A 193 -11.90 -10.36 0.50
C LEU A 193 -11.81 -10.68 -0.99
N LEU A 194 -10.91 -9.98 -1.68
CA LEU A 194 -10.42 -10.34 -3.01
C LEU A 194 -8.95 -10.72 -2.91
N LEU A 195 -8.61 -11.86 -3.49
CA LEU A 195 -7.28 -12.43 -3.39
C LEU A 195 -6.56 -12.28 -4.73
N LYS A 196 -5.37 -11.72 -4.72
CA LYS A 196 -4.49 -11.61 -5.89
C LYS A 196 -4.32 -12.98 -6.55
N ASN A 197 -4.42 -13.00 -7.87
CA ASN A 197 -4.04 -14.15 -8.67
C ASN A 197 -2.58 -13.99 -9.12
N ASP A 198 -1.68 -14.75 -8.49
CA ASP A 198 -0.24 -14.69 -8.77
C ASP A 198 0.08 -14.88 -10.26
N ARG A 199 -0.50 -15.90 -10.90
CA ARG A 199 -0.23 -16.19 -12.31
C ARG A 199 -0.55 -14.98 -13.19
N PHE A 200 -1.79 -14.50 -13.16
CA PHE A 200 -2.23 -13.43 -14.05
C PHE A 200 -1.63 -12.06 -13.70
N SER A 201 -1.14 -11.88 -12.48
CA SER A 201 -0.39 -10.69 -12.07
C SER A 201 1.05 -10.75 -12.58
N GLU A 202 1.76 -11.85 -12.31
CA GLU A 202 3.18 -12.01 -12.66
C GLU A 202 3.43 -12.16 -14.17
N ASP A 203 2.46 -12.70 -14.91
CA ASP A 203 2.50 -12.73 -16.37
C ASP A 203 2.66 -11.30 -16.94
N LEU A 204 2.12 -10.29 -16.25
CA LEU A 204 2.21 -8.88 -16.64
C LEU A 204 3.36 -8.13 -15.97
N SER A 205 3.69 -8.48 -14.72
CA SER A 205 4.66 -7.70 -13.93
C SER A 205 6.09 -8.22 -13.97
N ILE A 206 6.28 -9.49 -14.36
CA ILE A 206 7.59 -10.15 -14.37
C ILE A 206 7.88 -10.75 -15.75
N ARG A 207 6.92 -11.47 -16.34
CA ARG A 207 7.19 -12.30 -17.53
C ARG A 207 6.91 -11.61 -18.86
N PHE A 208 6.38 -10.39 -18.86
CA PHE A 208 5.84 -9.76 -20.07
C PHE A 208 6.87 -9.65 -21.21
N ASP A 209 8.09 -9.21 -20.88
CA ASP A 209 9.22 -9.07 -21.79
C ASP A 209 10.31 -10.16 -21.59
N ASP A 210 9.97 -11.23 -20.86
CA ASP A 210 10.87 -12.38 -20.69
C ASP A 210 10.88 -13.26 -21.94
N HIS A 211 11.86 -13.03 -22.81
CA HIS A 211 12.08 -13.82 -24.02
C HIS A 211 12.39 -15.31 -23.78
N THR A 212 12.68 -15.71 -22.54
CA THR A 212 12.91 -17.12 -22.17
C THR A 212 11.64 -17.83 -21.75
N TRP A 213 10.57 -17.09 -21.45
CA TRP A 213 9.29 -17.67 -21.05
C TRP A 213 8.61 -18.35 -22.24
N THR A 214 8.10 -19.57 -22.02
CA THR A 214 7.52 -20.41 -23.09
C THR A 214 6.29 -19.80 -23.75
N GLU A 215 5.58 -18.90 -23.05
CA GLU A 215 4.41 -18.22 -23.59
C GLU A 215 4.75 -16.91 -24.31
N TYR A 216 6.03 -16.48 -24.31
CA TYR A 216 6.47 -15.26 -24.99
C TYR A 216 6.30 -15.37 -26.52
N PRO A 217 5.81 -14.31 -27.21
CA PRO A 217 5.33 -13.05 -26.64
C PRO A 217 3.94 -13.23 -26.01
N LEU A 218 3.71 -12.56 -24.88
CA LEU A 218 2.38 -12.45 -24.28
C LEU A 218 1.53 -11.44 -25.05
N THR A 219 0.51 -11.92 -25.74
CA THR A 219 -0.45 -11.06 -26.46
C THR A 219 -1.73 -10.88 -25.64
N ALA A 220 -2.45 -9.78 -25.87
CA ALA A 220 -3.73 -9.54 -25.20
C ALA A 220 -4.73 -10.69 -25.44
N ASP A 221 -4.69 -11.29 -26.63
CA ASP A 221 -5.50 -12.47 -26.98
C ASP A 221 -5.13 -13.69 -26.12
N LYS A 222 -3.83 -14.01 -25.98
CA LYS A 222 -3.37 -15.12 -25.13
C LYS A 222 -3.78 -14.90 -23.68
N TYR A 223 -3.58 -13.68 -23.16
CA TYR A 223 -3.90 -13.33 -21.78
C TYR A 223 -5.40 -13.47 -21.48
N ILE A 224 -6.24 -12.86 -22.32
CA ILE A 224 -7.70 -12.93 -22.16
C ILE A 224 -8.22 -14.35 -22.39
N SER A 225 -7.69 -15.09 -23.38
CA SER A 225 -8.06 -16.49 -23.62
C SER A 225 -7.72 -17.38 -22.43
N ALA A 226 -6.58 -17.16 -21.79
CA ALA A 226 -6.19 -17.88 -20.58
C ALA A 226 -7.15 -17.58 -19.40
N ILE A 227 -7.62 -16.34 -19.27
CA ILE A 227 -8.67 -15.96 -18.30
C ILE A 227 -10.01 -16.61 -18.66
N ALA A 228 -10.41 -16.60 -19.93
CA ALA A 228 -11.64 -17.21 -20.39
C ALA A 228 -11.67 -18.73 -20.11
N ALA A 229 -10.52 -19.39 -20.22
CA ALA A 229 -10.35 -20.83 -19.97
C ALA A 229 -10.37 -21.25 -18.49
N THR A 230 -10.39 -20.31 -17.53
CA THR A 230 -10.58 -20.63 -16.11
C THR A 230 -11.91 -21.33 -15.85
N ALA A 231 -12.05 -22.02 -14.70
CA ALA A 231 -13.24 -22.80 -14.39
C ALA A 231 -14.52 -21.93 -14.45
N GLU A 232 -15.67 -22.52 -14.83
CA GLU A 232 -16.90 -21.74 -15.02
C GLU A 232 -17.35 -21.02 -13.74
N GLY A 233 -17.15 -21.65 -12.57
CA GLY A 233 -17.45 -21.05 -11.27
C GLY A 233 -16.58 -19.83 -10.93
N GLU A 234 -15.35 -19.77 -11.45
CA GLU A 234 -14.39 -18.70 -11.17
C GLU A 234 -14.78 -17.43 -11.92
N LYS A 235 -15.51 -16.53 -11.24
CA LYS A 235 -16.08 -15.33 -11.86
C LYS A 235 -15.19 -14.10 -11.78
N VAL A 236 -14.19 -14.06 -10.91
CA VAL A 236 -13.37 -12.87 -10.67
C VAL A 236 -11.90 -13.20 -10.88
N VAL A 237 -11.18 -12.42 -11.67
CA VAL A 237 -9.71 -12.51 -11.76
C VAL A 237 -9.11 -11.23 -11.22
N ASN A 238 -8.43 -11.33 -10.08
CA ASN A 238 -7.77 -10.21 -9.41
C ASN A 238 -6.32 -10.10 -9.88
N ALA A 239 -6.00 -9.04 -10.61
CA ALA A 239 -4.65 -8.79 -11.11
C ALA A 239 -4.08 -7.54 -10.44
N PHE A 240 -3.14 -7.78 -9.52
CA PHE A 240 -2.42 -6.75 -8.77
C PHE A 240 -1.02 -6.57 -9.33
N MET A 241 -0.58 -5.32 -9.49
CA MET A 241 0.82 -5.05 -9.77
C MET A 241 1.22 -3.63 -9.36
N ASN A 242 2.52 -3.41 -9.27
CA ASN A 242 3.07 -2.06 -9.23
C ASN A 242 2.71 -1.32 -10.54
N TYR A 243 2.33 -0.04 -10.44
CA TYR A 243 1.94 0.73 -11.62
C TYR A 243 3.10 0.93 -12.59
N GLU A 244 4.32 0.84 -12.07
CA GLU A 244 5.59 0.88 -12.77
C GLU A 244 5.71 -0.19 -13.86
N VAL A 245 4.87 -1.25 -13.87
CA VAL A 245 4.70 -2.17 -15.01
C VAL A 245 4.54 -1.43 -16.33
N LEU A 246 3.83 -0.30 -16.32
CA LEU A 246 3.62 0.55 -17.49
C LEU A 246 4.76 1.57 -17.62
N GLY A 247 5.80 1.25 -18.40
CA GLY A 247 6.81 2.21 -18.85
C GLY A 247 8.09 2.27 -18.02
N SER A 248 8.11 1.73 -16.79
CA SER A 248 9.31 1.71 -15.94
C SER A 248 9.91 0.31 -15.75
N MET A 249 9.10 -0.68 -15.37
CA MET A 249 9.53 -2.09 -15.33
C MET A 249 9.61 -2.66 -16.74
N HIS A 250 8.59 -2.40 -17.57
CA HIS A 250 8.63 -2.68 -19.00
C HIS A 250 8.65 -1.37 -19.77
N ALA A 251 9.72 -1.14 -20.53
CA ALA A 251 9.85 0.08 -21.33
C ALA A 251 8.76 0.16 -22.42
N ALA A 252 8.42 1.37 -22.87
CA ALA A 252 7.31 1.55 -23.81
C ALA A 252 7.48 0.78 -25.14
N ASP A 253 8.73 0.61 -25.59
CA ASP A 253 9.11 -0.11 -26.81
C ASP A 253 8.96 -1.63 -26.71
N THR A 254 8.77 -2.18 -25.50
CA THR A 254 8.35 -3.59 -25.31
C THR A 254 6.92 -3.86 -25.82
N GLY A 255 6.13 -2.80 -26.05
CA GLY A 255 4.73 -2.90 -26.45
C GLY A 255 3.74 -3.05 -25.30
N ILE A 256 4.17 -2.90 -24.04
CA ILE A 256 3.30 -3.02 -22.85
C ILE A 256 2.07 -2.11 -22.91
N PHE A 257 2.22 -0.87 -23.39
CA PHE A 257 1.08 0.05 -23.53
C PHE A 257 0.09 -0.42 -24.59
N ASP A 258 0.57 -0.93 -25.73
CA ASP A 258 -0.28 -1.43 -26.80
C ASP A 258 -1.02 -2.72 -26.38
N PHE A 259 -0.33 -3.58 -25.61
CA PHE A 259 -0.94 -4.74 -24.98
C PHE A 259 -2.13 -4.34 -24.09
N PHE A 260 -1.94 -3.41 -23.15
CA PHE A 260 -3.01 -2.96 -22.26
C PHE A 260 -4.16 -2.32 -23.03
N LYS A 261 -3.86 -1.46 -24.02
CA LYS A 261 -4.87 -0.82 -24.87
C LYS A 261 -5.72 -1.81 -25.66
N ALA A 262 -5.20 -3.00 -25.95
CA ALA A 262 -5.94 -4.05 -26.65
C ALA A 262 -6.85 -4.88 -25.74
N LEU A 263 -6.56 -4.96 -24.42
CA LEU A 263 -7.30 -5.82 -23.49
C LEU A 263 -8.83 -5.64 -23.53
N PRO A 264 -9.40 -4.40 -23.56
CA PRO A 264 -10.85 -4.23 -23.55
C PRO A 264 -11.54 -4.89 -24.74
N GLN A 265 -10.92 -4.84 -25.93
CA GLN A 265 -11.48 -5.43 -27.13
C GLN A 265 -11.48 -6.96 -27.07
N TYR A 266 -10.38 -7.57 -26.60
CA TYR A 266 -10.30 -9.02 -26.47
C TYR A 266 -11.21 -9.54 -25.36
N ALA A 267 -11.32 -8.81 -24.24
CA ALA A 267 -12.25 -9.12 -23.16
C ALA A 267 -13.70 -9.15 -23.65
N GLU A 268 -14.12 -8.13 -24.41
CA GLU A 268 -15.47 -8.07 -24.99
C GLU A 268 -15.78 -9.26 -25.91
N ARG A 269 -14.82 -9.70 -26.73
CA ARG A 269 -14.97 -10.87 -27.61
C ARG A 269 -15.13 -12.20 -26.85
N ASN A 270 -14.72 -12.25 -25.59
CA ASN A 270 -14.74 -13.45 -24.74
C ASN A 270 -15.77 -13.34 -23.60
N ASP A 271 -16.73 -12.40 -23.68
CA ASP A 271 -17.72 -12.14 -22.63
C ASP A 271 -17.08 -11.92 -21.25
N ILE A 272 -15.99 -11.14 -21.21
CA ILE A 272 -15.29 -10.72 -19.99
C ILE A 272 -15.44 -9.21 -19.82
N THR A 273 -15.68 -8.79 -18.58
CA THR A 273 -15.80 -7.37 -18.18
C THR A 273 -14.64 -6.94 -17.29
N PHE A 274 -14.59 -5.65 -16.98
CA PHE A 274 -13.75 -5.09 -15.93
C PHE A 274 -14.66 -4.51 -14.85
N SER A 275 -14.32 -4.76 -13.59
CA SER A 275 -15.08 -4.27 -12.44
C SER A 275 -14.18 -3.64 -11.41
N LEU A 276 -14.69 -2.63 -10.72
CA LEU A 276 -14.02 -2.06 -9.55
C LEU A 276 -14.16 -3.00 -8.35
N PRO A 277 -13.21 -3.02 -7.41
CA PRO A 277 -13.32 -3.81 -6.18
C PRO A 277 -14.66 -3.64 -5.45
N SER A 278 -15.11 -2.40 -5.25
CA SER A 278 -16.39 -2.11 -4.59
C SER A 278 -17.61 -2.65 -5.35
N GLU A 279 -17.57 -2.64 -6.67
CA GLU A 279 -18.64 -3.20 -7.51
C GLU A 279 -18.72 -4.72 -7.36
N ILE A 280 -17.56 -5.39 -7.30
CA ILE A 280 -17.50 -6.85 -7.08
C ILE A 280 -18.06 -7.19 -5.70
N PHE A 281 -17.66 -6.44 -4.67
CA PHE A 281 -18.19 -6.63 -3.32
C PHE A 281 -19.69 -6.36 -3.22
N ALA A 282 -20.24 -5.42 -3.98
CA ALA A 282 -21.68 -5.16 -4.00
C ALA A 282 -22.48 -6.27 -4.71
N GLN A 283 -21.92 -6.88 -5.76
CA GLN A 283 -22.65 -7.80 -6.65
C GLN A 283 -22.47 -9.28 -6.32
N MET A 284 -21.39 -9.64 -5.61
CA MET A 284 -21.04 -11.04 -5.36
C MET A 284 -21.04 -11.38 -3.88
N ASN A 285 -21.55 -12.57 -3.57
CA ASN A 285 -21.51 -13.14 -2.23
C ASN A 285 -20.22 -13.94 -2.05
N PRO A 286 -19.59 -13.88 -0.86
CA PRO A 286 -18.50 -14.77 -0.50
C PRO A 286 -18.87 -16.24 -0.71
N VAL A 287 -17.98 -17.02 -1.32
CA VAL A 287 -18.18 -18.46 -1.49
C VAL A 287 -17.75 -19.26 -0.26
N ASP A 288 -16.83 -18.69 0.53
CA ASP A 288 -16.31 -19.26 1.76
C ASP A 288 -15.56 -18.16 2.56
N SER A 289 -15.04 -18.50 3.73
CA SER A 289 -14.14 -17.68 4.52
C SER A 289 -12.66 -18.01 4.30
N ILE A 290 -11.80 -17.02 4.56
CA ILE A 290 -10.34 -17.16 4.65
C ILE A 290 -9.91 -16.80 6.08
N SER A 291 -9.09 -17.67 6.67
CA SER A 291 -8.45 -17.44 7.96
C SER A 291 -6.93 -17.51 7.78
N SER A 292 -6.23 -16.50 8.30
CA SER A 292 -4.78 -16.48 8.38
C SER A 292 -4.34 -16.02 9.76
N PRO A 293 -4.02 -16.96 10.67
CA PRO A 293 -3.55 -16.61 12.02
C PRO A 293 -2.21 -15.86 12.02
N TYR A 294 -1.40 -16.05 10.97
CA TYR A 294 -0.12 -15.37 10.80
C TYR A 294 -0.18 -14.40 9.61
N PRO A 295 0.53 -13.27 9.66
CA PRO A 295 0.57 -12.32 8.56
C PRO A 295 1.14 -12.90 7.26
N MET A 296 0.35 -12.86 6.19
CA MET A 296 0.78 -13.16 4.82
C MET A 296 1.04 -11.88 4.03
N SER A 297 1.84 -11.97 2.96
CA SER A 297 2.18 -10.85 2.06
C SER A 297 2.43 -11.38 0.63
N TRP A 298 2.47 -10.50 -0.36
CA TRP A 298 2.57 -10.89 -1.78
C TRP A 298 3.97 -11.16 -2.30
N VAL A 299 4.99 -10.79 -1.53
CA VAL A 299 6.40 -10.89 -1.91
C VAL A 299 6.93 -12.28 -1.58
N ASP A 300 7.88 -12.73 -2.40
CA ASP A 300 8.57 -14.03 -2.31
C ASP A 300 7.66 -15.26 -2.43
N GLU A 301 8.29 -16.44 -2.47
CA GLU A 301 7.59 -17.72 -2.60
C GLU A 301 6.87 -18.11 -1.31
N GLU A 302 7.43 -17.72 -0.16
CA GLU A 302 6.86 -18.01 1.16
C GLU A 302 5.53 -17.27 1.40
N LYS A 303 5.32 -16.13 0.72
CA LYS A 303 4.13 -15.28 0.83
C LYS A 303 3.87 -14.84 2.28
N ASP A 304 4.94 -14.49 2.99
CA ASP A 304 4.93 -14.04 4.39
C ASP A 304 5.62 -12.67 4.54
N CYS A 305 5.76 -12.17 5.76
CA CYS A 305 6.40 -10.87 6.02
C CYS A 305 7.94 -10.94 6.15
N SER A 306 8.58 -12.06 5.78
CA SER A 306 10.02 -12.25 5.99
C SER A 306 10.89 -11.35 5.11
N SER A 307 10.37 -10.79 4.02
CA SER A 307 11.08 -9.80 3.20
C SER A 307 11.35 -8.50 3.97
N TRP A 308 10.56 -8.20 5.00
CA TRP A 308 10.73 -7.01 5.86
C TRP A 308 11.07 -7.31 7.31
N LEU A 309 10.82 -8.53 7.82
CA LEU A 309 11.03 -8.91 9.22
C LEU A 309 11.77 -10.26 9.39
N GLY A 310 12.43 -10.73 8.33
CA GLY A 310 13.06 -12.05 8.29
C GLY A 310 14.42 -12.15 8.99
N ASN A 311 15.07 -11.02 9.32
CA ASN A 311 16.37 -11.02 9.99
C ASN A 311 16.45 -10.09 11.20
N VAL A 312 17.56 -10.19 11.95
CA VAL A 312 17.78 -9.44 13.20
C VAL A 312 17.85 -7.93 12.95
N LEU A 313 18.45 -7.47 11.85
CA LEU A 313 18.57 -6.04 11.54
C LEU A 313 17.18 -5.39 11.40
N GLN A 314 16.35 -6.05 10.61
CA GLN A 314 14.97 -5.66 10.35
C GLN A 314 14.13 -5.66 11.63
N GLN A 315 14.20 -6.74 12.41
CA GLN A 315 13.43 -6.87 13.65
C GLN A 315 13.82 -5.81 14.69
N GLU A 316 15.12 -5.50 14.82
CA GLU A 316 15.59 -4.48 15.75
C GLU A 316 15.18 -3.06 15.30
N ALA A 317 15.27 -2.75 14.00
CA ALA A 317 14.79 -1.49 13.46
C ALA A 317 13.27 -1.32 13.68
N PHE A 318 12.49 -2.36 13.37
CA PHE A 318 11.04 -2.40 13.54
C PHE A 318 10.61 -2.20 15.00
N LYS A 319 11.21 -2.96 15.94
CA LYS A 319 10.92 -2.80 17.37
C LYS A 319 11.24 -1.39 17.85
N LYS A 320 12.33 -0.79 17.36
CA LYS A 320 12.79 0.50 17.85
C LYS A 320 11.94 1.67 17.35
N ILE A 321 11.48 1.64 16.10
CA ILE A 321 10.57 2.68 15.59
C ILE A 321 9.20 2.59 16.30
N TYR A 322 8.58 1.41 16.36
CA TYR A 322 7.27 1.27 17.01
C TYR A 322 7.33 1.39 18.54
N GLY A 323 8.46 1.07 19.17
CA GLY A 323 8.67 1.22 20.61
C GLY A 323 8.65 2.67 21.13
N ILE A 324 8.67 3.67 20.24
CA ILE A 324 8.52 5.09 20.61
C ILE A 324 7.19 5.70 20.20
N GLY A 325 6.28 4.94 19.58
CA GLY A 325 5.01 5.45 19.03
C GLY A 325 4.17 6.21 20.05
N GLU A 326 4.05 5.70 21.28
CA GLU A 326 3.33 6.38 22.37
C GLU A 326 3.89 7.77 22.67
N ARG A 327 5.23 7.89 22.74
CA ARG A 327 5.89 9.17 23.01
C ARG A 327 5.72 10.14 21.85
N VAL A 328 5.81 9.66 20.62
CA VAL A 328 5.59 10.49 19.43
C VAL A 328 4.16 11.01 19.39
N ARG A 329 3.16 10.19 19.76
CA ARG A 329 1.75 10.61 19.84
C ARG A 329 1.48 11.70 20.88
N LEU A 330 2.39 11.93 21.83
CA LEU A 330 2.29 13.03 22.78
C LEU A 330 2.90 14.33 22.23
N CYS A 331 3.76 14.26 21.21
CA CYS A 331 4.41 15.42 20.62
C CYS A 331 3.44 16.22 19.73
N GLU A 332 3.35 17.54 19.92
CA GLU A 332 2.60 18.44 19.01
C GLU A 332 3.48 19.03 17.89
N ASN A 333 4.79 18.77 17.91
CA ASN A 333 5.71 19.33 16.94
C ASN A 333 5.48 18.75 15.54
N ARG A 334 5.05 19.60 14.60
CA ARG A 334 4.73 19.20 13.22
C ARG A 334 5.87 18.51 12.48
N ARG A 335 7.13 18.93 12.68
CA ARG A 335 8.27 18.29 12.02
C ARG A 335 8.53 16.89 12.58
N ILE A 336 8.38 16.69 13.90
CA ILE A 336 8.45 15.36 14.49
C ILE A 336 7.35 14.45 13.94
N GLN A 337 6.12 14.95 13.82
CA GLN A 337 5.01 14.18 13.25
C GLN A 337 5.24 13.82 11.77
N GLN A 338 5.79 14.74 10.98
CA GLN A 338 6.13 14.47 9.58
C GLN A 338 7.24 13.41 9.48
N ASP A 339 8.33 13.59 10.23
CA ASP A 339 9.46 12.66 10.19
C ASP A 339 9.03 11.27 10.71
N TRP A 340 8.15 11.21 11.71
CA TRP A 340 7.55 9.97 12.19
C TRP A 340 6.85 9.18 11.09
N ILE A 341 6.06 9.83 10.25
CA ILE A 341 5.40 9.19 9.11
C ILE A 341 6.45 8.69 8.12
N TYR A 342 7.39 9.54 7.71
CA TYR A 342 8.37 9.17 6.66
C TYR A 342 9.30 8.03 7.09
N LEU A 343 9.72 8.00 8.36
CA LEU A 343 10.61 6.97 8.89
C LEU A 343 9.96 5.58 9.02
N GLN A 344 8.64 5.48 8.83
CA GLN A 344 7.91 4.22 8.92
C GLN A 344 7.72 3.50 7.57
N SER A 345 8.22 4.04 6.45
CA SER A 345 8.13 3.39 5.13
C SER A 345 8.67 1.96 5.18
N SER A 346 7.93 1.00 4.62
CA SER A 346 8.33 -0.41 4.58
C SER A 346 9.69 -0.59 3.88
N ASP A 347 10.03 0.27 2.93
CA ASP A 347 11.27 0.25 2.16
C ASP A 347 12.51 0.27 3.05
N HIS A 348 12.49 1.02 4.15
CA HIS A 348 13.63 1.09 5.05
C HIS A 348 13.98 -0.29 5.62
N LEU A 349 12.96 -1.09 5.94
CA LEU A 349 13.14 -2.47 6.39
C LEU A 349 13.47 -3.41 5.22
N TYR A 350 12.88 -3.18 4.05
CA TYR A 350 13.18 -3.95 2.85
C TYR A 350 14.67 -3.83 2.45
N TYR A 351 15.24 -2.63 2.54
CA TYR A 351 16.66 -2.38 2.25
C TYR A 351 17.62 -3.10 3.22
N MET A 352 17.13 -3.52 4.39
CA MET A 352 17.87 -4.32 5.37
C MET A 352 17.72 -5.83 5.15
N SER A 353 17.00 -6.26 4.12
CA SER A 353 16.80 -7.67 3.80
C SER A 353 18.09 -8.32 3.31
N THR A 354 18.36 -9.53 3.82
CA THR A 354 19.47 -10.37 3.36
C THR A 354 19.03 -11.40 2.32
N LYS A 355 17.72 -11.46 1.97
CA LYS A 355 17.18 -12.33 0.93
C LYS A 355 17.42 -11.77 -0.47
N HIS A 356 17.19 -10.46 -0.63
CA HIS A 356 17.23 -9.76 -1.91
C HIS A 356 18.41 -8.82 -1.96
N TYR A 357 19.54 -9.29 -2.50
CA TYR A 357 20.73 -8.46 -2.60
C TYR A 357 20.53 -7.37 -3.67
N ASN A 358 20.47 -6.11 -3.23
CA ASN A 358 20.51 -4.88 -4.05
C ASN A 358 19.35 -4.64 -5.03
N LEU A 359 18.20 -5.31 -4.87
CA LEU A 359 17.01 -4.97 -5.65
C LEU A 359 16.39 -3.67 -5.09
N PHE A 360 16.42 -2.58 -5.86
CA PHE A 360 15.80 -1.28 -5.53
C PHE A 360 16.36 -0.52 -4.30
N SER A 361 17.44 -1.00 -3.69
CA SER A 361 18.08 -0.34 -2.53
C SER A 361 19.01 0.80 -2.96
N PRO A 362 18.97 1.98 -2.28
CA PRO A 362 19.96 3.04 -2.48
C PRO A 362 21.29 2.78 -1.72
N TYR A 363 21.42 1.63 -1.05
CA TYR A 363 22.60 1.25 -0.26
C TYR A 363 23.35 0.09 -0.90
N ASP A 364 24.67 0.05 -0.67
CA ASP A 364 25.55 -0.99 -1.23
C ASP A 364 25.26 -2.40 -0.67
N ASN A 365 24.79 -2.46 0.58
CA ASN A 365 24.44 -3.70 1.27
C ASN A 365 23.47 -3.45 2.44
N PRO A 366 22.85 -4.51 3.00
CA PRO A 366 21.88 -4.40 4.09
C PRO A 366 22.39 -3.77 5.40
N TYR A 367 23.69 -3.91 5.70
CA TYR A 367 24.28 -3.33 6.91
C TYR A 367 24.43 -1.82 6.79
N ASP A 368 24.75 -1.31 5.60
CA ASP A 368 24.78 0.14 5.35
C ASP A 368 23.39 0.76 5.46
N ALA A 369 22.36 0.07 4.93
CA ALA A 369 20.96 0.48 5.11
C ALA A 369 20.58 0.54 6.60
N PHE A 370 20.88 -0.53 7.34
CA PHE A 370 20.62 -0.59 8.79
C PHE A 370 21.36 0.52 9.54
N ASN A 371 22.67 0.68 9.33
CA ASN A 371 23.47 1.70 10.02
C ASN A 371 22.96 3.12 9.74
N ASN A 372 22.61 3.42 8.48
CA ASN A 372 22.07 4.73 8.11
C ASN A 372 20.72 4.99 8.81
N TYR A 373 19.78 4.05 8.70
CA TYR A 373 18.47 4.17 9.31
C TYR A 373 18.56 4.29 10.84
N MET A 374 19.40 3.48 11.48
CA MET A 374 19.56 3.49 12.92
C MET A 374 20.21 4.78 13.44
N ASN A 375 21.11 5.41 12.68
CA ASN A 375 21.63 6.73 13.04
C ASN A 375 20.53 7.80 12.96
N VAL A 376 19.75 7.82 11.87
CA VAL A 376 18.60 8.72 11.70
C VAL A 376 17.59 8.53 12.83
N LEU A 377 17.21 7.28 13.10
CA LEU A 377 16.26 6.93 14.15
C LEU A 377 16.78 7.32 15.53
N SER A 378 18.10 7.20 15.77
CA SER A 378 18.70 7.63 17.04
C SER A 378 18.61 9.14 17.24
N ASP A 379 18.88 9.95 16.20
CA ASP A 379 18.67 11.40 16.26
C ASP A 379 17.19 11.77 16.45
N PHE A 380 16.30 11.10 15.71
CA PHE A 380 14.86 11.30 15.83
C PHE A 380 14.36 11.02 17.26
N ILE A 381 14.83 9.93 17.88
CA ILE A 381 14.53 9.60 19.28
C ILE A 381 15.00 10.71 20.23
N LEU A 382 16.19 11.27 20.03
CA LEU A 382 16.67 12.39 20.87
C LEU A 382 15.76 13.62 20.74
N ARG A 383 15.29 13.93 19.53
CA ARG A 383 14.35 15.04 19.30
C ARG A 383 13.00 14.81 19.97
N VAL A 384 12.48 13.58 19.94
CA VAL A 384 11.24 13.20 20.64
C VAL A 384 11.43 13.34 22.16
N GLN A 385 12.54 12.83 22.70
CA GLN A 385 12.86 12.94 24.13
C GLN A 385 13.04 14.39 24.58
N ALA A 386 13.60 15.26 23.73
CA ALA A 386 13.77 16.67 24.04
C ALA A 386 12.43 17.43 24.19
N GLN A 387 11.32 16.91 23.64
CA GLN A 387 10.00 17.50 23.88
C GLN A 387 9.49 17.27 25.32
N PHE A 388 10.05 16.28 26.03
CA PHE A 388 9.67 15.92 27.40
C PHE A 388 10.94 15.78 28.28
N PRO A 389 11.51 16.90 28.78
CA PRO A 389 12.80 16.90 29.47
C PRO A 389 12.84 16.01 30.71
N ALA A 390 13.97 15.34 30.92
CA ALA A 390 14.23 14.37 31.99
C ALA A 390 14.34 14.94 33.43
N SER A 391 13.93 16.18 33.69
CA SER A 391 13.94 16.73 35.06
C SER A 391 12.80 16.21 35.94
N ILE A 392 11.99 15.28 35.43
CA ILE A 392 10.89 14.63 36.14
C ILE A 392 11.03 13.13 35.87
N GLU A 393 11.03 12.32 36.92
CA GLU A 393 11.23 10.87 36.84
C GLU A 393 10.33 10.23 35.77
N ASN A 394 10.98 9.71 34.74
CA ASN A 394 10.43 9.56 33.39
C ASN A 394 9.38 8.44 33.27
N GLU A 395 9.30 7.49 34.20
CA GLU A 395 8.31 6.41 34.14
C GLU A 395 6.98 6.80 34.80
N GLU A 396 7.02 7.48 35.95
CA GLU A 396 5.81 7.93 36.63
C GLU A 396 5.13 9.06 35.88
N LEU A 397 5.88 10.03 35.36
CA LEU A 397 5.27 11.11 34.58
C LEU A 397 4.65 10.61 33.28
N ASN A 398 5.30 9.67 32.58
CA ASN A 398 4.75 9.12 31.34
C ASN A 398 3.48 8.30 31.59
N SER A 399 3.43 7.52 32.67
CA SER A 399 2.20 6.82 33.07
C SER A 399 1.10 7.81 33.47
N LEU A 400 1.44 8.90 34.16
CA LEU A 400 0.51 9.97 34.53
C LEU A 400 0.00 10.77 33.33
N LEU A 401 0.86 11.16 32.39
CA LEU A 401 0.47 11.86 31.15
C LEU A 401 -0.44 10.99 30.28
N THR A 402 -0.10 9.70 30.16
CA THR A 402 -0.94 8.71 29.48
C THR A 402 -2.30 8.58 30.16
N THR A 403 -2.32 8.52 31.50
CA THR A 403 -3.56 8.48 32.29
C THR A 403 -4.40 9.73 32.09
N ILE A 404 -3.79 10.92 32.17
CA ILE A 404 -4.48 12.21 31.98
C ILE A 404 -5.08 12.28 30.57
N ARG A 405 -4.35 11.83 29.55
CA ARG A 405 -4.85 11.80 28.19
C ARG A 405 -6.02 10.82 28.03
N ASN A 406 -5.89 9.60 28.53
CA ASN A 406 -6.97 8.60 28.48
C ASN A 406 -8.23 9.12 29.18
N GLN A 407 -8.07 9.77 30.35
CA GLN A 407 -9.16 10.43 31.05
C GLN A 407 -9.78 11.57 30.23
N ASN A 408 -8.98 12.38 29.54
CA ASN A 408 -9.49 13.44 28.68
C ASN A 408 -10.26 12.90 27.46
N GLU A 409 -9.79 11.81 26.85
CA GLU A 409 -10.49 11.12 25.76
C GLU A 409 -11.82 10.52 26.25
N GLU A 410 -11.82 9.86 27.41
CA GLU A 410 -13.03 9.32 28.06
C GLU A 410 -14.02 10.44 28.39
N ILE A 411 -13.56 11.55 28.97
CA ILE A 411 -14.38 12.74 29.24
C ILE A 411 -14.96 13.30 27.93
N SER A 412 -14.18 13.33 26.86
CA SER A 412 -14.65 13.80 25.54
C SER A 412 -15.75 12.90 24.97
N ASN A 413 -15.58 11.58 25.07
CA ASN A 413 -16.57 10.59 24.64
C ASN A 413 -17.85 10.68 25.47
N LEU A 414 -17.74 10.70 26.80
CA LEU A 414 -18.88 10.89 27.70
C LEU A 414 -19.61 12.21 27.42
N LYS A 415 -18.90 13.30 27.12
CA LYS A 415 -19.53 14.57 26.72
C LYS A 415 -20.29 14.45 25.39
N LYS A 416 -19.79 13.69 24.42
CA LYS A 416 -20.50 13.43 23.16
C LYS A 416 -21.77 12.60 23.40
N GLU A 417 -21.70 11.56 24.22
CA GLU A 417 -22.84 10.72 24.60
C GLU A 417 -23.91 11.54 25.34
N LEU A 418 -23.50 12.36 26.30
CA LEU A 418 -24.41 13.22 27.08
C LEU A 418 -25.12 14.25 26.18
N LYS A 419 -24.42 14.76 25.16
CA LYS A 419 -24.99 15.65 24.13
C LYS A 419 -25.92 14.93 23.16
N ALA A 420 -25.69 13.65 22.89
CA ALA A 420 -26.56 12.81 22.07
C ALA A 420 -27.83 12.40 22.84
N ALA A 421 -27.73 12.14 24.14
CA ALA A 421 -28.86 11.78 25.01
C ALA A 421 -29.73 12.98 25.43
N SER A 422 -29.26 14.21 25.22
CA SER A 422 -30.00 15.46 25.50
C SER A 422 -30.65 16.08 24.25
N LYS A 423 -30.59 15.40 23.11
CA LYS A 423 -31.44 15.61 21.93
C LYS A 423 -32.52 14.56 21.90
#